data_AF-A0A164ER46-F1
#
_entry.id   AF-A0A164ER46-F1
#
_cell.length_a   1.000
_cell.length_b   1.000
_cell.length_c   1.000
_cell.angle_alpha   90.00
_cell.angle_beta   90.00
_cell.angle_gamma   90.00
#
_symmetry.space_group_name_H-M   'P 1'
#
loop_
_entity.id
_entity.type
_entity.pdbx_description
1 polymer ?
#
loop_
_entity_poly.entity_id
_entity_poly.type
_entity_poly.pdbx_seq_one_letter_code
_entity_poly.pdbx_strand_id
1 'polypeptide(L)' 'FNFYKDRNWRKNRLVNNESTFVGVDANRNFPVGFAGSGSFSDPCSGTYHGIAAFSEREASALRVKLV' A
#
# COMPACT_ATOMS: atom_id res chain seq x y z
N PHE A 1 -13.68 -1.71 6.27
CA PHE A 1 -12.78 -2.54 7.10
C PHE A 1 -12.76 -1.98 8.50
N ASN A 2 -12.37 -0.72 8.74
CA ASN A 2 -12.42 -0.12 10.08
C ASN A 2 -13.79 -0.18 10.79
N PHE A 3 -14.89 0.18 10.13
CA PHE A 3 -16.21 0.29 10.79
C PHE A 3 -16.93 -1.06 10.98
N TYR A 4 -16.53 -2.10 10.24
CA TYR A 4 -17.32 -3.34 10.13
C TYR A 4 -16.52 -4.63 10.26
N LYS A 5 -15.18 -4.58 10.37
CA LYS A 5 -14.33 -5.79 10.42
C LYS A 5 -13.10 -5.65 11.32
N ASP A 6 -12.29 -4.63 11.09
CA ASP A 6 -11.04 -4.40 11.81
C ASP A 6 -10.79 -2.91 11.96
N ARG A 7 -11.05 -2.40 13.17
CA ARG A 7 -10.92 -0.99 13.57
C ARG A 7 -9.53 -0.40 13.34
N ASN A 8 -8.51 -1.24 13.28
CA ASN A 8 -7.10 -0.85 13.15
C ASN A 8 -6.55 -1.03 11.74
N TRP A 9 -7.40 -1.37 10.76
CA TRP A 9 -7.00 -1.49 9.36
C TRP A 9 -6.46 -0.17 8.81
N ARG A 10 -5.28 -0.22 8.17
CA ARG A 10 -4.57 0.98 7.65
C ARG A 10 -4.12 0.90 6.20
N LYS A 11 -4.01 -0.30 5.63
CA LYS A 11 -3.64 -0.50 4.22
C LYS A 11 -4.82 -0.18 3.31
N ASN A 12 -4.60 -0.11 2.01
CA ASN A 12 -5.72 -0.09 1.05
C ASN A 12 -6.41 -1.46 1.03
N ARG A 13 -7.31 -1.67 0.06
CA ARG A 13 -8.15 -2.88 -0.03
C ARG A 13 -7.86 -3.76 -1.25
N LEU A 14 -6.74 -3.54 -1.92
CA LEU A 14 -6.35 -4.34 -3.06
C LEU A 14 -6.13 -5.79 -2.62
N VAL A 15 -6.74 -6.74 -3.33
CA VAL A 15 -6.40 -8.16 -3.17
C VAL A 15 -5.16 -8.41 -4.00
N ASN A 16 -4.08 -8.84 -3.36
CA ASN A 16 -2.82 -9.12 -4.03
C ASN A 16 -2.94 -10.46 -4.77
N ASN A 17 -2.66 -10.51 -6.07
CA ASN A 17 -2.74 -11.77 -6.82
C ASN A 17 -1.69 -12.81 -6.38
N GLU A 18 -0.60 -12.35 -5.77
CA GLU A 18 0.53 -13.18 -5.35
C GLU A 18 0.50 -13.52 -3.85
N SER A 19 -0.53 -13.10 -3.12
CA SER A 19 -0.60 -13.29 -1.67
C SER A 19 -2.04 -13.35 -1.15
N THR A 20 -2.28 -14.14 -0.10
CA THR A 20 -3.57 -14.14 0.62
C THR A 20 -3.78 -12.88 1.46
N PHE A 21 -2.74 -12.05 1.65
CA PHE A 21 -2.80 -10.83 2.43
C PHE A 21 -3.32 -9.67 1.58
N VAL A 22 -4.21 -8.89 2.18
CA VAL A 22 -4.89 -7.78 1.50
C VAL A 22 -4.14 -6.47 1.75
N GLY A 23 -3.96 -5.72 0.68
CA GLY A 23 -3.64 -4.32 0.69
C GLY A 23 -2.16 -3.98 0.80
N VAL A 24 -1.88 -2.75 0.39
CA VAL A 24 -0.59 -2.05 0.41
C VAL A 24 -0.73 -0.82 1.30
N ASP A 25 0.34 -0.46 2.00
CA ASP A 25 0.40 0.81 2.74
C ASP A 25 0.48 1.97 1.75
N ALA A 26 -0.62 2.70 1.60
CA ALA A 26 -0.73 3.80 0.65
C ALA A 26 0.37 4.87 0.87
N ASN A 27 0.83 5.06 2.11
CA ASN A 27 1.88 6.03 2.45
C ASN A 27 3.30 5.45 2.34
N ARG A 28 3.46 4.22 1.83
CA ARG A 28 4.75 3.63 1.43
C ARG A 28 4.82 3.32 -0.06
N ASN A 29 3.77 3.65 -0.81
CA ASN A 29 3.67 3.37 -2.24
C ASN A 29 4.07 4.56 -3.13
N PHE A 30 4.69 5.61 -2.58
CA PHE A 30 5.20 6.75 -3.34
C PHE A 30 6.68 6.57 -3.71
N PRO A 31 7.20 7.23 -4.78
CA PRO A 31 8.55 6.99 -5.30
C PRO A 31 9.66 7.54 -4.39
N VAL A 32 9.33 8.47 -3.49
CA VAL A 32 10.31 9.07 -2.57
C VAL A 32 10.69 8.05 -1.51
N GLY A 33 11.91 7.50 -1.60
CA GLY A 33 12.39 6.49 -0.66
C GLY A 33 11.65 5.15 -0.75
N PHE A 34 11.09 4.82 -1.92
CA PHE A 34 10.37 3.57 -2.13
C PHE A 34 11.22 2.34 -1.77
N ALA A 35 10.62 1.36 -1.09
CA ALA A 35 11.29 0.17 -0.56
C ALA A 35 12.53 0.47 0.33
N GLY A 36 12.60 1.69 0.87
CA GLY A 36 13.64 2.11 1.79
C GLY A 36 13.36 1.70 3.24
N SER A 37 14.20 2.21 4.15
CA SER A 37 14.08 1.99 5.59
C SER A 37 12.69 2.41 6.11
N GLY A 38 12.11 1.60 6.99
CA GLY A 38 10.75 1.85 7.52
C GLY A 38 9.62 1.39 6.61
N SER A 39 9.93 0.56 5.61
CA SER A 39 8.99 -0.19 4.78
C SER A 39 9.41 -1.66 4.69
N PHE A 40 8.47 -2.54 4.34
CA PHE A 40 8.71 -3.99 4.27
C PHE A 40 8.20 -4.54 2.95
N SER A 41 8.86 -5.56 2.42
CA SER A 41 8.47 -6.27 1.19
C SER A 41 7.49 -7.43 1.44
N ASP A 42 7.27 -7.81 2.69
CA ASP A 42 6.31 -8.84 3.08
C ASP A 42 4.86 -8.31 2.98
N PRO A 43 3.98 -8.90 2.15
CA PRO A 43 2.57 -8.53 2.05
C PRO A 43 1.80 -8.63 3.37
N CYS A 44 2.24 -9.44 4.34
CA CYS A 44 1.63 -9.54 5.66
C CYS A 44 1.87 -8.28 6.50
N SER A 45 2.98 -7.60 6.25
CA SER A 45 3.36 -6.42 7.00
C SER A 45 2.32 -5.34 6.80
N GLY A 46 2.02 -4.62 7.89
CA GLY A 46 1.22 -3.44 7.76
C GLY A 46 1.93 -2.39 6.89
N THR A 47 3.27 -2.29 6.93
CA THR A 47 4.06 -1.29 6.18
C THR A 47 4.51 -1.83 4.81
N TYR A 48 3.73 -2.75 4.24
CA TYR A 48 4.01 -3.31 2.94
C TYR A 48 4.01 -2.21 1.87
N HIS A 49 5.13 -2.03 1.17
CA HIS A 49 5.28 -0.94 0.19
C HIS A 49 4.63 -1.23 -1.17
N GLY A 50 4.24 -2.48 -1.44
CA GLY A 50 3.73 -2.90 -2.76
C GLY A 50 4.84 -3.32 -3.71
N ILE A 51 4.47 -3.80 -4.89
CA ILE A 51 5.41 -4.36 -5.88
C ILE A 51 6.25 -3.29 -6.60
N ALA A 52 5.76 -2.06 -6.66
CA ALA A 52 6.43 -0.92 -7.27
C ALA A 52 5.84 0.39 -6.74
N ALA A 53 6.59 1.50 -6.85
CA ALA A 53 6.04 2.82 -6.57
C ALA A 53 4.86 3.10 -7.50
N PHE A 54 3.78 3.67 -6.97
CA PHE A 54 2.51 3.91 -7.65
C PHE A 54 1.83 2.64 -8.19
N SER A 55 2.12 1.45 -7.65
CA SER A 55 1.37 0.23 -7.99
C SER A 55 -0.11 0.35 -7.62
N GLU A 56 -0.43 1.09 -6.56
CA GLU A 56 -1.79 1.25 -6.08
C GLU A 56 -2.53 2.34 -6.84
N ARG A 57 -3.79 2.07 -7.20
CA ARG A 57 -4.63 3.02 -7.96
C ARG A 57 -4.81 4.34 -7.24
N GLU A 58 -4.91 4.31 -5.91
CA GLU A 58 -5.06 5.49 -5.07
C GLU A 58 -3.82 6.39 -5.14
N ALA A 59 -2.61 5.81 -5.10
CA ALA A 59 -1.36 6.55 -5.22
C ALA A 59 -1.16 7.05 -6.67
N SER A 60 -1.43 6.19 -7.66
CA SER A 60 -1.31 6.52 -9.08
C SER A 60 -2.26 7.65 -9.49
N ALA A 61 -3.47 7.72 -8.92
CA ALA A 61 -4.39 8.83 -9.17
C ALA A 61 -3.84 10.19 -8.69
N LEU A 62 -3.02 10.22 -7.63
CA LEU A 62 -2.39 11.44 -7.14
C LEU A 62 -1.18 11.86 -7.98
N ARG A 63 -0.51 10.93 -8.67
CA ARG A 63 0.56 11.23 -9.63
C ARG A 63 0.10 12.19 -10.72
N VAL A 64 -1.13 12.02 -11.21
CA VAL A 64 -1.70 12.85 -12.30
C VAL A 64 -2.01 14.28 -11.84
N LYS A 65 -2.15 14.50 -10.52
CA LYS A 65 -2.51 15.80 -9.93
C LYS A 65 -1.31 16.62 -9.48
N LEU A 66 -0.10 16.08 -9.58
CA LEU A 66 1.15 16.69 -9.12
C LEU A 66 1.97 17.31 -10.27
N VAL A 67 1.31 17.63 -11.39
CA VAL A 67 1.85 18.42 -12.50
C VAL A 67 1.14 19.77 -12.55
#